data_AF-A0A1N6X527-F1
#
_entry.id   AF-A0A1N6X527-F1
#
_cell.length_a   1.000
_cell.length_b   1.000
_cell.length_c   1.000
_cell.angle_alpha   90.00
_cell.angle_beta   90.00
_cell.angle_gamma   90.00
#
_symmetry.space_group_name_H-M   'P 1'
#
loop_
_entity.id
_entity.type
_entity.pdbx_description
1 polymer ?
#
loop_
_entity_poly.entity_id
_entity_poly.type
_entity_poly.pdbx_seq_one_letter_code
_entity_poly.pdbx_strand_id
1 'polypeptide(L)'
;MQTEVATALVGAPFFTWTLVGAFSISLITVFALIFGRYEIRLRRLRLIRDYVKTFPVVDQTDEATSPSFEFVRTKYAADVRGKGEQDHASPDQTGRSPEDIITEINETISQTRFFLNRGDMRLLVAALPYSLIVFAGFTLTLSGFGCLAPTGDCPSMPTFNLLTVGGMKFAADTAATDLRQLAENVLTVAAITFVGAYLSSLRYLVQALAVFDLNGYTMIRQAAMIVISVLASAALYRALPDLSAVQEVISIERTAPVAELSSLWILLALAFGLLPGSVLQFILVKVGSQINWIKQSDNRFIEWTRVVPLDAIDGIDFLTRFRLEECGISDVQSLATYNPIMLHIETPFGIYQTVDWIAQAQLCCVVGLDRFLLLRQFNVRTIFDLERALKQNRDTDTTTDDKAIDAFDRIYAAVLLAPTGPMKHVQEKSTAKFLIPGADGQIKEVDAREFSIWALTTISETPEMSSRAIEHLMDWIGDDLHVRRLRRLWNEISSRLGQMSLELTPDNEIGRKTAAPDPAE
;
A
#
# COMPACT_ATOMS: atom_id res chain seq x y z
N MET A 1 34.42 26.00 -38.47
CA MET A 1 33.33 25.13 -38.96
C MET A 1 32.67 24.26 -37.88
N GLN A 2 33.30 23.98 -36.72
CA GLN A 2 32.62 23.29 -35.58
C GLN A 2 31.92 24.24 -34.59
N THR A 3 32.25 25.54 -34.57
CA THR A 3 31.66 26.55 -33.67
C THR A 3 30.41 27.24 -34.22
N GLU A 4 30.17 27.18 -35.53
CA GLU A 4 28.97 27.75 -36.17
C GLU A 4 27.75 26.82 -36.11
N VAL A 5 27.96 25.51 -35.99
CA VAL A 5 26.86 24.53 -35.87
C VAL A 5 26.22 24.59 -34.47
N ALA A 6 27.02 24.87 -33.43
CA ALA A 6 26.51 25.05 -32.07
C ALA A 6 25.72 26.36 -31.89
N THR A 7 26.01 27.40 -32.68
CA THR A 7 25.30 28.68 -32.63
C THR A 7 24.03 28.70 -33.51
N ALA A 8 23.98 27.91 -34.59
CA ALA A 8 22.77 27.76 -35.40
C ALA A 8 21.65 26.96 -34.72
N LEU A 9 21.98 26.00 -33.84
CA LEU A 9 20.99 25.21 -33.07
C LEU A 9 20.32 26.00 -31.93
N VAL A 10 20.93 27.10 -31.49
CA VAL A 10 20.38 28.01 -30.46
C VAL A 10 19.46 29.09 -31.07
N GLY A 11 19.50 29.28 -32.40
CA GLY A 11 18.79 30.34 -33.11
C GLY A 11 17.33 30.06 -33.48
N ALA A 12 16.82 28.84 -33.30
CA ALA A 12 15.42 28.53 -33.58
C ALA A 12 14.56 28.79 -32.32
N PRO A 13 13.64 29.77 -32.31
CA PRO A 13 12.83 30.08 -31.14
C PRO A 13 12.11 28.83 -30.62
N PHE A 14 11.62 27.96 -31.51
CA PHE A 14 10.92 26.73 -31.15
C PHE A 14 11.76 25.73 -30.33
N PHE A 15 13.04 25.54 -30.64
CA PHE A 15 13.91 24.62 -29.90
C PHE A 15 14.24 25.15 -28.49
N THR A 16 14.40 26.47 -28.35
CA THR A 16 14.58 27.08 -27.03
C THR A 16 13.31 26.97 -26.18
N TRP A 17 12.12 27.12 -26.77
CA TRP A 17 10.85 26.92 -26.07
C TRP A 17 10.62 25.48 -25.62
N THR A 18 11.01 24.48 -26.41
CA THR A 18 10.89 23.06 -25.99
C THR A 18 11.83 22.72 -24.84
N LEU A 19 13.07 23.22 -24.86
CA LEU A 19 14.03 23.07 -23.76
C LEU A 19 13.53 23.75 -22.47
N VAL A 20 13.05 25.00 -22.58
CA VAL A 20 12.50 25.73 -21.42
C VAL A 20 11.25 25.04 -20.88
N GLY A 21 10.36 24.55 -21.76
CA GLY A 21 9.16 23.80 -21.38
C GLY A 21 9.50 22.50 -20.65
N ALA A 22 10.39 21.69 -21.20
CA ALA A 22 10.83 20.44 -20.59
C ALA A 22 11.53 20.66 -19.24
N PHE A 23 12.37 21.69 -19.14
CA PHE A 23 13.04 22.07 -17.89
C PHE A 23 12.02 22.51 -16.83
N SER A 24 11.05 23.33 -17.22
CA SER A 24 9.99 23.81 -16.33
C SER A 24 9.15 22.66 -15.78
N ILE A 25 8.72 21.73 -16.63
CA ILE A 25 7.94 20.56 -16.19
C ILE A 25 8.74 19.72 -15.18
N SER A 26 10.01 19.43 -15.51
CA SER A 26 10.88 18.64 -14.63
C SER A 26 11.09 19.30 -13.25
N LEU A 27 11.36 20.61 -13.23
CA LEU A 27 11.57 21.37 -12.00
C LEU A 27 10.28 21.48 -11.17
N ILE A 28 9.14 21.78 -11.81
CA ILE A 28 7.84 21.90 -11.16
C ILE A 28 7.45 20.56 -10.51
N THR A 29 7.63 19.43 -11.20
CA THR A 29 7.28 18.12 -10.66
C THR A 29 8.07 17.79 -9.39
N VAL A 30 9.40 17.99 -9.40
CA VAL A 30 10.24 17.73 -8.21
C VAL A 30 9.88 18.70 -7.08
N PHE A 31 9.74 19.99 -7.40
CA PHE A 31 9.42 21.01 -6.40
C PHE A 31 8.05 20.75 -5.74
N ALA A 32 7.02 20.44 -6.54
CA ALA A 32 5.68 20.15 -6.04
C ALA A 32 5.65 18.93 -5.12
N LEU A 33 6.40 17.86 -5.44
CA LEU A 33 6.50 16.67 -4.58
C LEU A 33 7.18 16.97 -3.24
N ILE A 34 8.27 17.75 -3.24
CA ILE A 34 8.98 18.14 -2.01
C ILE A 34 8.13 19.10 -1.17
N PHE A 35 7.47 20.06 -1.80
CA PHE A 35 6.55 20.98 -1.14
C PHE A 35 5.35 20.25 -0.55
N GLY A 36 4.77 19.30 -1.27
CA GLY A 36 3.71 18.43 -0.76
C GLY A 36 4.17 17.63 0.47
N ARG A 37 5.41 17.11 0.46
CA ARG A 37 5.97 16.34 1.60
C ARG A 37 6.08 17.21 2.84
N TYR A 38 6.51 18.44 2.67
CA TYR A 38 6.61 19.44 3.73
C TYR A 38 5.24 19.76 4.35
N GLU A 39 4.23 20.06 3.53
CA GLU A 39 2.87 20.36 4.01
C GLU A 39 2.23 19.17 4.75
N ILE A 40 2.38 17.95 4.20
CA ILE A 40 1.87 16.73 4.82
C ILE A 40 2.53 16.51 6.19
N ARG A 41 3.86 16.68 6.29
CA ARG A 41 4.59 16.56 7.56
C ARG A 41 4.03 17.52 8.61
N LEU A 42 3.89 18.80 8.27
CA LEU A 42 3.40 19.81 9.20
C LEU A 42 1.97 19.52 9.66
N ARG A 43 1.09 19.11 8.73
CA ARG A 43 -0.28 18.74 9.08
C ARG A 43 -0.31 17.55 10.03
N ARG A 44 0.49 16.51 9.78
CA ARG A 44 0.55 15.30 10.61
C ARG A 44 1.14 15.54 11.99
N LEU A 45 2.19 16.37 12.10
CA LEU A 45 2.74 16.76 13.40
C LEU A 45 1.72 17.52 14.26
N ARG A 46 0.88 18.37 13.65
CA ARG A 46 -0.23 19.04 14.36
C ARG A 46 -1.29 18.05 14.83
N LEU A 47 -1.68 17.09 13.98
CA LEU A 47 -2.62 16.03 14.37
C LEU A 47 -2.07 15.16 15.52
N ILE A 48 -0.77 14.83 15.50
CA ILE A 48 -0.12 14.11 16.60
C ILE A 48 -0.19 14.90 17.89
N ARG A 49 0.13 16.20 17.85
CA ARG A 49 0.05 17.07 19.03
C ARG A 49 -1.39 17.14 19.58
N ASP A 50 -2.36 17.30 18.69
CA ASP A 50 -3.77 17.38 19.08
C ASP A 50 -4.25 16.03 19.66
N TYR A 51 -3.78 14.90 19.11
CA TYR A 51 -4.02 13.56 19.65
C TYR A 51 -3.46 13.39 21.07
N VAL A 52 -2.20 13.77 21.31
CA VAL A 52 -1.58 13.71 22.66
C VAL A 52 -2.34 14.58 23.66
N LYS A 53 -2.84 15.73 23.21
CA LYS A 53 -3.65 16.62 24.06
C LYS A 53 -4.97 15.99 24.46
N THR A 54 -5.61 15.24 23.56
CA THR A 54 -6.89 14.56 23.83
C THR A 54 -6.71 13.24 24.59
N PHE A 55 -5.66 12.49 24.29
CA PHE A 55 -5.33 11.19 24.86
C PHE A 55 -3.88 11.23 25.36
N PRO A 56 -3.61 11.74 26.57
CA PRO A 56 -2.26 11.75 27.10
C PRO A 56 -1.82 10.30 27.35
N VAL A 57 -0.84 9.86 26.55
CA VAL A 57 -0.38 8.46 26.39
C VAL A 57 0.53 7.99 27.54
N VAL A 58 0.47 8.65 28.69
CA VAL A 58 1.26 8.31 29.88
C VAL A 58 0.36 7.55 30.83
N ASP A 59 0.71 6.28 31.06
CA ASP A 59 0.09 5.45 32.07
C ASP A 59 0.39 6.09 33.44
N GLN A 60 -0.62 6.26 34.29
CA GLN A 60 -0.40 6.88 35.62
C GLN A 60 0.46 6.00 36.54
N THR A 61 0.64 4.71 36.19
CA THR A 61 1.40 3.72 36.96
C THR A 61 2.73 3.33 36.31
N ASP A 62 2.85 3.42 34.98
CA ASP A 62 4.08 3.18 34.24
C ASP A 62 4.41 4.44 33.42
N GLU A 63 5.45 5.17 33.80
CA GLU A 63 5.96 6.38 33.14
C GLU A 63 6.40 6.18 31.67
N ALA A 64 6.14 5.02 31.07
CA ALA A 64 6.50 4.67 29.71
C ALA A 64 5.37 4.99 28.72
N THR A 65 5.67 5.86 27.75
CA THR A 65 4.81 6.12 26.59
C THR A 65 4.50 4.84 25.81
N SER A 66 3.27 4.70 25.31
CA SER A 66 2.90 3.55 24.49
C SER A 66 3.83 3.43 23.26
N PRO A 67 4.41 2.24 22.97
CA PRO A 67 5.38 2.08 21.88
C PRO A 67 4.74 2.37 20.52
N SER A 68 3.44 2.09 20.37
CA SER A 68 2.66 2.42 19.17
C SER A 68 2.69 3.91 18.84
N PHE A 69 2.64 4.77 19.87
CA PHE A 69 2.68 6.21 19.71
C PHE A 69 4.10 6.70 19.37
N GLU A 70 5.12 6.20 20.07
CA GLU A 70 6.52 6.57 19.81
C GLU A 70 6.97 6.20 18.39
N PHE A 71 6.53 5.06 17.83
CA PHE A 71 6.79 4.73 16.43
C PHE A 71 6.17 5.73 15.45
N VAL A 72 4.96 6.21 15.74
CA VAL A 72 4.27 7.20 14.91
C VAL A 72 5.00 8.53 14.97
N ARG A 73 5.31 8.99 16.17
CA ARG A 73 6.07 10.21 16.41
C ARG A 73 7.41 10.19 15.69
N THR A 74 8.17 9.11 15.88
CA THR A 74 9.50 8.93 15.28
C THR A 74 9.44 8.96 13.75
N LYS A 75 8.40 8.37 13.13
CA LYS A 75 8.22 8.40 11.66
C LYS A 75 8.22 9.82 11.09
N TYR A 76 7.59 10.79 11.78
CA TYR A 76 7.46 12.16 11.29
C TYR A 76 8.54 13.11 11.84
N ALA A 77 9.19 12.75 12.95
CA ALA A 77 10.24 13.56 13.59
C ALA A 77 11.67 13.17 13.16
N ALA A 78 11.92 11.95 12.65
CA ALA A 78 13.26 11.42 12.39
C ALA A 78 14.16 12.29 11.48
N ASP A 79 13.58 13.05 10.55
CA ASP A 79 14.33 13.92 9.64
C ASP A 79 14.68 15.29 10.26
N VAL A 80 14.11 15.61 11.42
CA VAL A 80 14.27 16.90 12.09
C VAL A 80 15.14 16.69 13.31
N ARG A 81 16.45 16.89 13.16
CA ARG A 81 17.36 16.89 14.31
C ARG A 81 17.05 18.08 15.21
N GLY A 82 16.42 17.83 16.35
CA GLY A 82 16.32 18.81 17.43
C GLY A 82 17.72 19.17 17.95
N LYS A 83 17.88 20.40 18.49
CA LYS A 83 19.16 20.84 19.08
C LYS A 83 19.62 19.96 20.26
N GLY A 84 18.74 19.16 20.86
CA GLY A 84 19.05 18.23 21.95
C GLY A 84 19.77 16.94 21.53
N GLU A 85 19.92 16.64 20.23
CA GLU A 85 20.65 15.45 19.78
C GLU A 85 22.18 15.55 19.95
N GLN A 86 22.69 16.73 20.34
CA GLN A 86 24.10 16.92 20.70
C GLN A 86 24.39 16.73 22.20
N ASP A 87 23.39 16.69 23.09
CA ASP A 87 23.62 16.77 24.54
C ASP A 87 23.08 15.60 25.40
N HIS A 88 22.53 14.53 24.84
CA HIS A 88 22.03 13.40 25.64
C HIS A 88 22.69 12.06 25.33
N ALA A 89 23.94 11.93 25.77
CA ALA A 89 24.46 10.69 26.34
C ALA A 89 24.29 10.71 27.88
N SER A 90 23.06 10.98 28.36
CA SER A 90 22.70 10.89 29.77
C SER A 90 21.68 9.76 29.94
N PRO A 91 22.01 8.70 30.70
CA PRO A 91 21.20 7.48 30.78
C PRO A 91 20.00 7.55 31.75
N ASP A 92 19.56 8.74 32.18
CA ASP A 92 18.37 8.91 33.02
C ASP A 92 17.25 9.56 32.20
N GLN A 93 16.36 8.75 31.63
CA GLN A 93 15.04 9.20 31.17
C GLN A 93 13.97 8.43 31.94
N THR A 94 13.80 8.82 33.21
CA THR A 94 12.60 8.59 34.01
C THR A 94 11.58 9.69 33.70
N GLY A 95 10.31 9.32 33.51
CA GLY A 95 9.15 10.21 33.39
C GLY A 95 9.20 11.36 32.39
N ARG A 96 8.88 11.12 31.10
CA ARG A 96 8.53 12.23 30.18
C ARG A 96 7.07 12.63 30.38
N SER A 97 6.83 13.87 30.82
CA SER A 97 5.47 14.37 30.95
C SER A 97 4.83 14.61 29.56
N PRO A 98 3.49 14.57 29.43
CA PRO A 98 2.81 14.92 28.17
C PRO A 98 3.16 16.35 27.70
N GLU A 99 3.44 17.26 28.64
CA GLU A 99 3.84 18.63 28.35
C GLU A 99 5.23 18.70 27.72
N ASP A 100 6.17 17.85 28.14
CA ASP A 100 7.50 17.72 27.52
C ASP A 100 7.40 17.22 26.07
N ILE A 101 6.51 16.25 25.83
CA ILE A 101 6.25 15.74 24.46
C ILE A 101 5.68 16.86 23.58
N ILE A 102 4.72 17.64 24.10
CA ILE A 102 4.10 18.74 23.37
C ILE A 102 5.12 19.86 23.09
N THR A 103 5.99 20.19 24.04
CA THR A 103 7.01 21.22 23.85
C THR A 103 8.05 20.80 22.82
N GLU A 104 8.49 19.54 22.83
CA GLU A 104 9.41 19.00 21.81
C GLU A 104 8.77 18.97 20.41
N ILE A 105 7.48 18.61 20.32
CA ILE A 105 6.74 18.68 19.05
C ILE A 105 6.63 20.13 18.58
N ASN A 106 6.34 21.08 19.47
CA ASN A 106 6.28 22.50 19.11
C ASN A 106 7.65 23.03 18.67
N GLU A 107 8.74 22.58 19.30
CA GLU A 107 10.10 22.91 18.87
C GLU A 107 10.38 22.34 17.48
N THR A 108 10.04 21.08 17.25
CA THR A 108 10.15 20.40 15.94
C THR A 108 9.36 21.13 14.85
N ILE A 109 8.12 21.54 15.16
CA ILE A 109 7.27 22.36 14.26
C ILE A 109 7.91 23.72 13.99
N SER A 110 8.52 24.35 15.00
CA SER A 110 9.18 25.65 14.84
C SER A 110 10.43 25.56 13.96
N GLN A 111 11.20 24.48 14.08
CA GLN A 111 12.39 24.21 13.26
C GLN A 111 12.02 23.81 11.82
N THR A 112 10.87 23.17 11.64
CA THR A 112 10.30 22.84 10.32
C THR A 112 9.49 23.97 9.71
N ARG A 113 9.47 25.18 10.28
CA ARG A 113 8.75 26.32 9.70
C ARG A 113 9.42 26.90 8.46
N PHE A 114 10.69 26.56 8.22
CA PHE A 114 11.43 26.98 7.03
C PHE A 114 11.49 25.84 6.01
N PHE A 115 10.91 26.06 4.83
CA PHE A 115 11.03 25.18 3.67
C PHE A 115 12.50 25.09 3.22
N LEU A 116 12.97 23.92 2.74
CA LEU A 116 14.39 23.57 2.49
C LEU A 116 15.25 23.32 3.76
N ASN A 117 14.75 22.54 4.72
CA ASN A 117 15.63 22.01 5.78
C ASN A 117 16.67 21.03 5.18
N ARG A 118 17.75 20.69 5.92
CA ARG A 118 18.83 19.79 5.47
C ARG A 118 18.31 18.46 4.91
N GLY A 119 17.24 17.90 5.49
CA GLY A 119 16.59 16.68 5.00
C GLY A 119 15.96 16.85 3.62
N ASP A 120 15.25 17.95 3.40
CA ASP A 120 14.61 18.24 2.11
C ASP A 120 15.65 18.59 1.03
N MET A 121 16.76 19.23 1.41
CA MET A 121 17.90 19.47 0.51
C MET A 121 18.56 18.16 0.07
N ARG A 122 18.73 17.18 0.97
CA ARG A 122 19.23 15.85 0.59
C ARG A 122 18.29 15.14 -0.39
N LEU A 123 16.98 15.26 -0.16
CA LEU A 123 15.98 14.71 -1.08
C LEU A 123 16.01 15.38 -2.45
N LEU A 124 16.19 16.70 -2.50
CA LEU A 124 16.35 17.47 -3.74
C LEU A 124 17.57 17.00 -4.54
N VAL A 125 18.72 16.81 -3.88
CA VAL A 125 19.92 16.26 -4.51
C VAL A 125 19.67 14.83 -5.03
N ALA A 126 19.00 13.99 -4.25
CA ALA A 126 18.65 12.64 -4.67
C ALA A 126 17.63 12.60 -5.83
N ALA A 127 16.85 13.66 -6.03
CA ALA A 127 15.90 13.79 -7.14
C ALA A 127 16.54 14.26 -8.45
N LEU A 128 17.82 14.69 -8.46
CA LEU A 128 18.51 15.16 -9.67
C LEU A 128 18.50 14.12 -10.83
N PRO A 129 18.78 12.81 -10.60
CA PRO A 129 18.71 11.83 -11.68
C PRO A 129 17.31 11.71 -12.28
N TYR A 130 16.27 11.73 -11.44
CA TYR A 130 14.88 11.72 -11.89
C TYR A 130 14.56 12.97 -12.71
N SER A 131 14.94 14.16 -12.24
CA SER A 131 14.77 15.42 -12.96
C SER A 131 15.46 15.41 -14.33
N LEU A 132 16.68 14.85 -14.41
CA LEU A 132 17.42 14.75 -15.66
C LEU A 132 16.73 13.83 -16.67
N ILE A 133 16.23 12.68 -16.21
CA ILE A 133 15.49 11.72 -17.06
C ILE A 133 14.17 12.31 -17.53
N VAL A 134 13.43 12.99 -16.65
CA VAL A 134 12.17 13.67 -17.00
C VAL A 134 12.44 14.80 -18.01
N PHE A 135 13.50 15.58 -17.79
CA PHE A 135 13.93 16.61 -18.73
C PHE A 135 14.25 16.01 -20.10
N ALA A 136 15.14 15.01 -20.16
CA ALA A 136 15.53 14.35 -21.40
C ALA A 136 14.33 13.73 -22.14
N GLY A 137 13.44 13.04 -21.42
CA GLY A 137 12.25 12.46 -22.02
C GLY A 137 11.25 13.50 -22.53
N PHE A 138 11.05 14.62 -21.81
CA PHE A 138 10.20 15.69 -22.33
C PHE A 138 10.82 16.41 -23.52
N THR A 139 12.14 16.62 -23.54
CA THR A 139 12.81 17.15 -24.74
C THR A 139 12.61 16.23 -25.94
N LEU A 140 12.63 14.91 -25.73
CA LEU A 140 12.32 13.92 -26.77
C LEU A 140 10.88 14.07 -27.28
N THR A 141 9.90 14.06 -26.38
CA THR A 141 8.47 14.14 -26.75
C THR A 141 8.10 15.46 -27.41
N LEU A 142 8.68 16.58 -26.97
CA LEU A 142 8.32 17.92 -27.44
C LEU A 142 9.09 18.32 -28.71
N SER A 143 10.16 17.60 -29.07
CA SER A 143 10.96 17.88 -30.27
C SER A 143 10.17 17.87 -31.58
N GLY A 144 9.03 17.17 -31.63
CA GLY A 144 8.15 17.09 -32.81
C GLY A 144 7.26 18.32 -33.05
N PHE A 145 7.08 19.22 -32.06
CA PHE A 145 6.18 20.38 -32.22
C PHE A 145 6.68 21.41 -33.25
N GLY A 146 7.98 21.39 -33.58
CA GLY A 146 8.57 22.29 -34.59
C GLY A 146 8.18 21.97 -36.04
N CYS A 147 7.61 20.79 -36.32
CA CYS A 147 7.27 20.33 -37.67
C CYS A 147 5.81 20.61 -38.10
N LEU A 148 5.01 21.31 -37.28
CA LEU A 148 3.63 21.68 -37.60
C LEU A 148 3.50 22.85 -38.59
N ALA A 149 4.62 23.50 -38.95
CA ALA A 149 4.62 24.57 -39.95
C ALA A 149 4.77 23.97 -41.37
N PRO A 150 3.86 24.24 -42.32
CA PRO A 150 3.83 23.60 -43.63
C PRO A 150 5.00 23.98 -44.57
N THR A 151 5.92 24.84 -44.14
CA THR A 151 7.01 25.39 -44.97
C THR A 151 8.38 25.43 -44.28
N GLY A 152 8.56 24.78 -43.13
CA GLY A 152 9.83 24.81 -42.39
C GLY A 152 10.61 23.51 -42.53
N ASP A 153 11.88 23.60 -42.93
CA ASP A 153 12.85 22.51 -42.81
C ASP A 153 12.80 21.94 -41.37
N CYS A 154 12.19 20.75 -41.21
CA CYS A 154 12.27 20.02 -39.96
C CYS A 154 13.76 19.83 -39.61
N PRO A 155 14.19 20.12 -38.37
CA PRO A 155 15.60 20.04 -38.00
C PRO A 155 16.16 18.70 -38.45
N SER A 156 17.11 18.80 -39.36
CA SER A 156 17.65 17.70 -40.13
C SER A 156 18.52 16.84 -39.23
N MET A 157 18.24 15.53 -39.30
CA MET A 157 18.94 14.39 -38.70
C MET A 157 18.38 13.90 -37.36
N PRO A 158 17.54 12.83 -37.35
CA PRO A 158 17.51 11.96 -36.18
C PRO A 158 18.96 11.50 -35.91
N THR A 159 19.46 11.73 -34.70
CA THR A 159 20.82 11.32 -34.35
C THR A 159 20.91 9.80 -34.45
N PHE A 160 21.73 9.31 -35.39
CA PHE A 160 22.03 7.89 -35.53
C PHE A 160 22.88 7.45 -34.34
N ASN A 161 22.22 6.83 -33.37
CA ASN A 161 22.80 6.42 -32.10
C ASN A 161 22.68 4.89 -31.98
N LEU A 162 23.33 4.32 -30.96
CA LEU A 162 23.26 2.88 -30.66
C LEU A 162 21.80 2.37 -30.60
N LEU A 163 20.91 3.16 -30.01
CA LEU A 163 19.51 2.79 -29.81
C LEU A 163 18.66 2.88 -31.09
N THR A 164 18.95 3.81 -32.00
CA THR A 164 18.15 4.03 -33.21
C THR A 164 18.62 3.14 -34.37
N VAL A 165 19.90 3.24 -34.76
CA VAL A 165 20.43 2.55 -35.97
C VAL A 165 21.68 1.72 -35.70
N GLY A 166 22.39 1.93 -34.58
CA GLY A 166 23.69 1.28 -34.33
C GLY A 166 23.63 -0.25 -34.23
N GLY A 167 24.52 -0.97 -34.90
CA GLY A 167 24.59 -2.44 -34.88
C GLY A 167 23.72 -3.17 -35.92
N MET A 168 23.07 -2.45 -36.84
CA MET A 168 22.48 -3.07 -38.03
C MET A 168 23.56 -3.44 -39.05
N LYS A 169 23.38 -4.59 -39.72
CA LYS A 169 24.23 -4.97 -40.86
C LYS A 169 23.67 -4.27 -42.10
N PHE A 170 24.40 -3.29 -42.63
CA PHE A 170 24.01 -2.58 -43.85
C PHE A 170 24.22 -3.50 -45.05
N ALA A 171 23.16 -3.75 -45.83
CA ALA A 171 23.30 -4.22 -47.20
C ALA A 171 23.69 -3.03 -48.09
N ALA A 172 24.45 -3.26 -49.16
CA ALA A 172 24.98 -2.18 -50.02
C ALA A 172 23.91 -1.26 -50.63
N ASP A 173 22.64 -1.71 -50.68
CA ASP A 173 21.51 -1.02 -51.29
C ASP A 173 20.48 -0.44 -50.28
N THR A 174 20.78 -0.34 -48.98
CA THR A 174 19.83 0.26 -48.03
C THR A 174 19.69 1.76 -48.29
N ALA A 175 18.48 2.19 -48.67
CA ALA A 175 18.18 3.60 -48.92
C ALA A 175 18.29 4.42 -47.62
N ALA A 176 18.87 5.63 -47.72
CA ALA A 176 19.01 6.55 -46.58
C ALA A 176 17.65 6.96 -45.96
N THR A 177 16.56 6.83 -46.73
CA THR A 177 15.18 7.06 -46.30
C THR A 177 14.71 6.05 -45.26
N ASP A 178 15.05 4.77 -45.45
CA ASP A 178 14.55 3.69 -44.60
C ASP A 178 15.22 3.72 -43.22
N LEU A 179 16.50 4.08 -43.20
CA LEU A 179 17.26 4.29 -41.96
C LEU A 179 16.73 5.47 -41.15
N ARG A 180 16.34 6.54 -41.84
CA ARG A 180 15.74 7.72 -41.21
C ARG A 180 14.38 7.37 -40.60
N GLN A 181 13.54 6.66 -41.34
CA GLN A 181 12.22 6.26 -40.91
C GLN A 181 12.25 5.29 -39.72
N LEU A 182 13.17 4.33 -39.72
CA LEU A 182 13.38 3.45 -38.57
C LEU A 182 13.80 4.26 -37.33
N ALA A 183 14.72 5.21 -37.49
CA ALA A 183 15.16 6.06 -36.39
C ALA A 183 14.00 6.91 -35.82
N GLU A 184 13.15 7.47 -36.69
CA GLU A 184 11.96 8.24 -36.32
C GLU A 184 10.91 7.36 -35.61
N ASN A 185 10.69 6.13 -36.07
CA ASN A 185 9.76 5.19 -35.44
C ASN A 185 10.23 4.74 -34.06
N VAL A 186 11.51 4.39 -33.91
CA VAL A 186 12.11 4.05 -32.59
C VAL A 186 11.97 5.21 -31.62
N LEU A 187 12.21 6.44 -32.08
CA LEU A 187 12.10 7.65 -31.27
C LEU A 187 10.66 7.89 -30.81
N THR A 188 9.70 7.65 -31.71
CA THR A 188 8.26 7.79 -31.44
C THR A 188 7.79 6.76 -30.40
N VAL A 189 8.21 5.50 -30.54
CA VAL A 189 7.94 4.45 -29.55
C VAL A 189 8.54 4.81 -28.19
N ALA A 190 9.80 5.25 -28.16
CA ALA A 190 10.47 5.69 -26.95
C ALA A 190 9.75 6.88 -26.27
N ALA A 191 9.29 7.86 -27.05
CA ALA A 191 8.55 9.02 -26.56
C ALA A 191 7.20 8.62 -25.95
N ILE A 192 6.43 7.76 -26.62
CA ILE A 192 5.13 7.27 -26.10
C ILE A 192 5.32 6.45 -24.82
N THR A 193 6.30 5.55 -24.80
CA THR A 193 6.64 4.79 -23.60
C THR A 193 7.10 5.69 -22.46
N PHE A 194 7.89 6.74 -22.75
CA PHE A 194 8.29 7.71 -21.74
C PHE A 194 7.08 8.42 -21.13
N VAL A 195 6.11 8.89 -21.93
CA VAL A 195 4.90 9.55 -21.42
C VAL A 195 4.12 8.61 -20.49
N GLY A 196 3.92 7.35 -20.89
CA GLY A 196 3.28 6.34 -20.03
C GLY A 196 4.05 6.09 -18.74
N ALA A 197 5.38 5.95 -18.83
CA ALA A 197 6.24 5.71 -17.67
C ALA A 197 6.30 6.91 -16.73
N TYR A 198 6.27 8.14 -17.26
CA TYR A 198 6.17 9.36 -16.48
C TYR A 198 4.86 9.40 -15.69
N LEU A 199 3.70 9.14 -16.33
CA LEU A 199 2.40 9.10 -15.66
C LEU A 199 2.35 8.02 -14.56
N SER A 200 2.90 6.83 -14.85
CA SER A 200 3.02 5.75 -13.87
C SER A 200 3.89 6.15 -12.68
N SER A 201 5.05 6.77 -12.95
CA SER A 201 5.96 7.27 -11.92
C SER A 201 5.32 8.36 -11.07
N LEU A 202 4.56 9.28 -11.67
CA LEU A 202 3.87 10.36 -10.97
C LEU A 202 2.81 9.78 -10.02
N ARG A 203 1.99 8.83 -10.49
CA ARG A 203 1.02 8.13 -9.65
C ARG A 203 1.70 7.46 -8.45
N TYR A 204 2.81 6.76 -8.69
CA TYR A 204 3.56 6.10 -7.62
C TYR A 204 4.17 7.10 -6.62
N LEU A 205 4.76 8.20 -7.12
CA LEU A 205 5.39 9.21 -6.26
C LEU A 205 4.36 9.98 -5.43
N VAL A 206 3.17 10.25 -5.98
CA VAL A 206 2.04 10.84 -5.24
C VAL A 206 1.54 9.88 -4.16
N GLN A 207 1.46 8.57 -4.46
CA GLN A 207 1.12 7.56 -3.45
C GLN A 207 2.19 7.46 -2.35
N ALA A 208 3.47 7.41 -2.72
CA ALA A 208 4.59 7.42 -1.76
C ALA A 208 4.61 8.69 -0.90
N LEU A 209 4.21 9.82 -1.48
CA LEU A 209 4.01 11.08 -0.77
C LEU A 209 2.87 10.98 0.26
N ALA A 210 1.74 10.39 -0.13
CA ALA A 210 0.60 10.15 0.77
C ALA A 210 0.97 9.22 1.94
N VAL A 211 1.79 8.18 1.73
CA VAL A 211 2.24 7.28 2.82
C VAL A 211 3.41 7.85 3.64
N PHE A 212 3.93 9.02 3.23
CA PHE A 212 5.17 9.60 3.75
C PHE A 212 6.37 8.63 3.64
N ASP A 213 6.40 7.84 2.56
CA ASP A 213 7.49 6.94 2.17
C ASP A 213 8.33 7.54 1.02
N LEU A 214 8.15 8.84 0.74
CA LEU A 214 8.95 9.53 -0.26
C LEU A 214 10.39 9.72 0.25
N ASN A 215 11.30 8.93 -0.29
CA ASN A 215 12.73 8.93 0.02
C ASN A 215 13.57 9.05 -1.26
N GLY A 216 14.86 9.35 -1.13
CA GLY A 216 15.78 9.42 -2.28
C GLY A 216 15.80 8.13 -3.10
N TYR A 217 15.68 6.98 -2.44
CA TYR A 217 15.60 5.68 -3.11
C TYR A 217 14.36 5.56 -4.02
N THR A 218 13.20 6.06 -3.61
CA THR A 218 11.98 5.94 -4.44
C THR A 218 12.13 6.75 -5.73
N MET A 219 12.70 7.95 -5.66
CA MET A 219 13.00 8.77 -6.84
C MET A 219 14.00 8.09 -7.79
N ILE A 220 15.11 7.56 -7.24
CA ILE A 220 16.14 6.84 -8.03
C ILE A 220 15.56 5.58 -8.67
N ARG A 221 14.74 4.83 -7.93
CA ARG A 221 14.06 3.63 -8.44
C ARG A 221 13.13 3.99 -9.60
N GLN A 222 12.32 5.03 -9.47
CA GLN A 222 11.40 5.44 -10.53
C GLN A 222 12.15 5.96 -11.77
N ALA A 223 13.25 6.69 -11.58
CA ALA A 223 14.18 7.05 -12.64
C ALA A 223 14.67 5.80 -13.41
N ALA A 224 15.14 4.78 -12.68
CA ALA A 224 15.59 3.53 -13.29
C ALA A 224 14.46 2.80 -14.04
N MET A 225 13.26 2.74 -13.47
CA MET A 225 12.11 2.10 -14.12
C MET A 225 11.71 2.78 -15.43
N ILE A 226 11.70 4.13 -15.48
CA ILE A 226 11.44 4.88 -16.73
C ILE A 226 12.49 4.51 -17.79
N VAL A 227 13.77 4.52 -17.43
CA VAL A 227 14.86 4.17 -18.36
C VAL A 227 14.73 2.74 -18.85
N ILE A 228 14.48 1.77 -17.96
CA ILE A 228 14.30 0.36 -18.33
C ILE A 228 13.11 0.20 -19.28
N SER A 229 11.96 0.81 -18.99
CA SER A 229 10.79 0.72 -19.88
C SER A 229 11.06 1.29 -21.26
N VAL A 230 11.69 2.46 -21.36
CA VAL A 230 12.02 3.10 -22.64
C VAL A 230 13.02 2.26 -23.43
N LEU A 231 14.09 1.78 -22.79
CA LEU A 231 15.10 0.94 -23.44
C LEU A 231 14.52 -0.40 -23.87
N ALA A 232 13.71 -1.05 -23.03
CA ALA A 232 13.08 -2.32 -23.34
C ALA A 232 12.11 -2.21 -24.51
N SER A 233 11.29 -1.15 -24.53
CA SER A 233 10.35 -0.92 -25.63
C SER A 233 11.08 -0.62 -26.95
N ALA A 234 12.10 0.24 -26.92
CA ALA A 234 12.93 0.55 -28.09
C ALA A 234 13.67 -0.70 -28.61
N ALA A 235 14.25 -1.50 -27.72
CA ALA A 235 14.93 -2.74 -28.07
C ALA A 235 13.97 -3.80 -28.64
N LEU A 236 12.75 -3.90 -28.08
CA LEU A 236 11.74 -4.84 -28.57
C LEU A 236 11.23 -4.44 -29.95
N TYR A 237 10.95 -3.15 -30.19
CA TYR A 237 10.57 -2.64 -31.51
C TYR A 237 11.65 -2.93 -32.55
N ARG A 238 12.92 -2.76 -32.17
CA ARG A 238 14.04 -3.08 -33.04
C ARG A 238 14.19 -4.58 -33.32
N ALA A 239 13.92 -5.42 -32.33
CA ALA A 239 14.03 -6.87 -32.48
C ALA A 239 12.89 -7.45 -33.34
N LEU A 240 11.69 -6.87 -33.25
CA LEU A 240 10.46 -7.37 -33.88
C LEU A 240 9.64 -6.21 -34.46
N PRO A 241 10.09 -5.54 -35.54
CA PRO A 241 9.36 -4.41 -36.11
C PRO A 241 7.99 -4.85 -36.66
N ASP A 242 7.92 -6.02 -37.29
CA ASP A 242 6.68 -6.60 -37.84
C ASP A 242 6.00 -7.49 -36.80
N LEU A 243 4.90 -6.99 -36.20
CA LEU A 243 4.09 -7.76 -35.25
C LEU A 243 3.04 -8.67 -35.92
N SER A 244 3.22 -8.99 -37.20
CA SER A 244 2.30 -9.82 -37.99
C SER A 244 2.08 -11.22 -37.37
N ALA A 245 3.08 -11.78 -36.68
CA ALA A 245 2.96 -13.06 -35.97
C ALA A 245 2.08 -13.02 -34.70
N VAL A 246 1.90 -11.85 -34.08
CA VAL A 246 0.97 -11.65 -32.94
C VAL A 246 -0.44 -11.31 -33.44
N GLN A 247 -0.52 -10.74 -34.65
CA GLN A 247 -1.75 -10.30 -35.29
C GLN A 247 -2.68 -11.47 -35.70
N GLU A 248 -2.13 -12.66 -35.97
CA GLU A 248 -2.92 -13.90 -36.17
C GLU A 248 -3.71 -14.32 -34.92
N VAL A 249 -3.27 -13.94 -33.72
CA VAL A 249 -3.94 -14.31 -32.45
C VAL A 249 -5.07 -13.34 -32.08
N ILE A 250 -5.09 -12.12 -32.64
CA ILE A 250 -6.00 -11.04 -32.21
C ILE A 250 -6.96 -10.55 -33.33
N SER A 251 -6.98 -11.19 -34.50
CA SER A 251 -8.00 -10.94 -35.56
C SER A 251 -8.21 -9.48 -35.97
N ILE A 252 -7.14 -8.68 -36.02
CA ILE A 252 -7.20 -7.30 -36.53
C ILE A 252 -6.44 -7.28 -37.85
N GLU A 253 -7.13 -7.26 -38.99
CA GLU A 253 -6.50 -7.11 -40.31
C GLU A 253 -6.01 -5.68 -40.52
N ARG A 254 -4.69 -5.49 -40.51
CA ARG A 254 -4.02 -4.32 -41.12
C ARG A 254 -2.61 -4.74 -41.52
N THR A 255 -2.38 -4.88 -42.82
CA THR A 255 -1.06 -4.93 -43.44
C THR A 255 -0.53 -3.51 -43.57
N ALA A 256 0.14 -3.02 -42.53
CA ALA A 256 0.94 -1.81 -42.69
C ALA A 256 2.26 -2.21 -43.39
N PRO A 257 2.62 -1.61 -44.54
CA PRO A 257 3.99 -1.69 -45.01
C PRO A 257 4.92 -1.06 -43.96
N VAL A 258 6.21 -1.40 -44.01
CA VAL A 258 7.32 -0.90 -43.16
C VAL A 258 7.36 0.64 -43.01
N ALA A 259 6.53 1.37 -43.76
CA ALA A 259 6.40 2.81 -43.77
C ALA A 259 5.47 3.43 -42.70
N GLU A 260 4.58 2.68 -42.04
CA GLU A 260 3.66 3.24 -41.04
C GLU A 260 3.79 2.55 -39.69
N LEU A 261 3.93 3.33 -38.61
CA LEU A 261 3.95 2.82 -37.24
C LEU A 261 2.59 2.16 -36.95
N SER A 262 2.59 0.82 -36.83
CA SER A 262 1.37 0.07 -36.52
C SER A 262 0.69 0.61 -35.26
N SER A 263 -0.63 0.82 -35.31
CA SER A 263 -1.42 1.30 -34.16
C SER A 263 -1.26 0.39 -32.93
N LEU A 264 -0.95 -0.88 -33.14
CA LEU A 264 -0.71 -1.84 -32.08
C LEU A 264 0.61 -1.55 -31.33
N TRP A 265 1.64 -1.08 -32.02
CA TRP A 265 2.89 -0.64 -31.40
C TRP A 265 2.71 0.63 -30.56
N ILE A 266 1.86 1.56 -30.98
CA ILE A 266 1.49 2.74 -30.19
C ILE A 266 0.83 2.31 -28.86
N LEU A 267 -0.14 1.40 -28.94
CA LEU A 267 -0.83 0.86 -27.75
C LEU A 267 0.13 0.08 -26.84
N LEU A 268 0.99 -0.76 -27.42
CA LEU A 268 1.97 -1.55 -26.68
C LEU A 268 3.03 -0.67 -26.00
N ALA A 269 3.53 0.34 -26.71
CA ALA A 269 4.47 1.32 -26.18
C ALA A 269 3.87 2.08 -24.99
N LEU A 270 2.61 2.50 -25.10
CA LEU A 270 1.89 3.14 -24.01
C LEU A 270 1.69 2.19 -22.82
N ALA A 271 1.30 0.95 -23.07
CA ALA A 271 1.10 -0.07 -22.03
C ALA A 271 2.41 -0.38 -21.28
N PHE A 272 3.52 -0.51 -21.99
CA PHE A 272 4.86 -0.71 -21.41
C PHE A 272 5.32 0.48 -20.58
N GLY A 273 4.89 1.68 -20.96
CA GLY A 273 5.07 2.89 -20.16
C GLY A 273 4.23 2.85 -18.88
N LEU A 274 2.91 2.63 -19.00
CA LEU A 274 1.99 2.68 -17.86
C LEU A 274 2.25 1.58 -16.82
N LEU A 275 2.78 0.42 -17.24
CA LEU A 275 3.02 -0.75 -16.39
C LEU A 275 4.51 -1.15 -16.39
N PRO A 276 5.41 -0.31 -15.85
CA PRO A 276 6.85 -0.58 -15.93
C PRO A 276 7.26 -1.83 -15.13
N GLY A 277 6.52 -2.16 -14.06
CA GLY A 277 6.74 -3.38 -13.27
C GLY A 277 6.47 -4.66 -14.06
N SER A 278 5.42 -4.67 -14.90
CA SER A 278 5.08 -5.81 -15.75
C SER A 278 6.14 -6.02 -16.84
N VAL A 279 6.70 -4.94 -17.40
CA VAL A 279 7.82 -5.02 -18.35
C VAL A 279 9.04 -5.68 -17.71
N LEU A 280 9.39 -5.27 -16.48
CA LEU A 280 10.51 -5.87 -15.76
C LEU A 280 10.28 -7.36 -15.47
N GLN A 281 9.08 -7.74 -15.02
CA GLN A 281 8.73 -9.15 -14.81
C GLN A 281 8.77 -9.96 -16.10
N PHE A 282 8.27 -9.42 -17.21
CA PHE A 282 8.33 -10.09 -18.51
C PHE A 282 9.77 -10.37 -18.92
N ILE A 283 10.68 -9.39 -18.76
CA ILE A 283 12.11 -9.57 -19.02
C ILE A 283 12.68 -10.64 -18.09
N LEU A 284 12.41 -10.56 -16.79
CA LEU A 284 12.92 -11.51 -15.80
C LEU A 284 12.42 -12.94 -16.02
N VAL A 285 11.18 -13.13 -16.44
CA VAL A 285 10.63 -14.47 -16.75
C VAL A 285 11.24 -15.01 -18.03
N LYS A 286 11.39 -14.18 -19.07
CA LYS A 286 11.96 -14.61 -20.36
C LYS A 286 13.47 -14.90 -20.27
N VAL A 287 14.19 -14.15 -19.43
CA VAL A 287 15.61 -14.40 -19.13
C VAL A 287 15.77 -15.54 -18.13
N GLY A 288 14.90 -15.62 -17.12
CA GLY A 288 14.93 -16.65 -16.07
C GLY A 288 14.51 -18.04 -16.54
N SER A 289 13.75 -18.17 -17.63
CA SER A 289 13.52 -19.46 -18.29
C SER A 289 14.76 -19.99 -19.02
N GLN A 290 15.70 -19.10 -19.37
CA GLN A 290 16.97 -19.46 -19.98
C GLN A 290 18.10 -19.57 -18.94
N ILE A 291 17.92 -19.01 -17.75
CA ILE A 291 18.93 -18.94 -16.69
C ILE A 291 18.31 -19.41 -15.36
N ASN A 292 18.54 -20.68 -15.02
CA ASN A 292 18.04 -21.35 -13.81
C ASN A 292 18.61 -20.80 -12.47
N TRP A 293 19.41 -19.73 -12.49
CA TRP A 293 19.97 -19.12 -11.29
C TRP A 293 18.99 -18.16 -10.59
N ILE A 294 17.93 -17.75 -11.28
CA ILE A 294 16.90 -16.86 -10.75
C ILE A 294 15.86 -17.70 -10.00
N LYS A 295 15.72 -17.48 -8.69
CA LYS A 295 14.68 -18.11 -7.86
C LYS A 295 13.30 -17.79 -8.44
N GLN A 296 12.54 -18.82 -8.81
CA GLN A 296 11.16 -18.69 -9.28
C GLN A 296 10.18 -18.83 -8.10
N SER A 297 9.09 -18.07 -8.12
CA SER A 297 8.01 -18.21 -7.14
C SER A 297 7.20 -19.47 -7.42
N ASP A 298 6.82 -20.20 -6.36
CA ASP A 298 5.90 -21.32 -6.47
C ASP A 298 4.47 -20.79 -6.65
N ASN A 299 3.96 -20.89 -7.87
CA ASN A 299 2.67 -20.33 -8.24
C ASN A 299 1.50 -21.30 -8.00
N ARG A 300 1.74 -22.48 -7.42
CA ARG A 300 0.70 -23.51 -7.25
C ARG A 300 -0.50 -23.01 -6.46
N PHE A 301 -0.29 -22.20 -5.42
CA PHE A 301 -1.32 -21.79 -4.47
C PHE A 301 -1.91 -20.39 -4.72
N ILE A 302 -1.51 -19.69 -5.79
CA ILE A 302 -1.97 -18.32 -6.10
C ILE A 302 -3.50 -18.22 -6.17
N GLU A 303 -4.15 -19.27 -6.67
CA GLU A 303 -5.61 -19.29 -6.80
C GLU A 303 -6.35 -19.29 -5.44
N TRP A 304 -5.75 -19.80 -4.36
CA TRP A 304 -6.37 -19.90 -3.03
C TRP A 304 -5.82 -18.89 -2.02
N THR A 305 -4.61 -18.39 -2.24
CA THR A 305 -4.06 -17.27 -1.47
C THR A 305 -4.51 -15.93 -2.08
N ARG A 306 -5.77 -15.83 -2.52
CA ARG A 306 -6.30 -14.58 -3.05
C ARG A 306 -6.36 -13.55 -1.93
N VAL A 307 -5.91 -12.36 -2.26
CA VAL A 307 -5.94 -11.21 -1.36
C VAL A 307 -7.41 -10.83 -1.11
N VAL A 308 -7.79 -10.67 0.15
CA VAL A 308 -9.16 -10.29 0.52
C VAL A 308 -9.31 -8.78 0.32
N PRO A 309 -10.29 -8.32 -0.48
CA PRO A 309 -10.50 -6.89 -0.72
C PRO A 309 -11.07 -6.20 0.53
N LEU A 310 -10.77 -4.91 0.67
CA LEU A 310 -11.27 -4.08 1.78
C LEU A 310 -12.80 -3.94 1.83
N ASP A 311 -13.50 -4.17 0.70
CA ASP A 311 -14.97 -4.11 0.63
C ASP A 311 -15.67 -5.17 1.50
N ALA A 312 -14.93 -6.19 1.96
CA ALA A 312 -15.47 -7.16 2.90
C ALA A 312 -15.76 -6.57 4.29
N ILE A 313 -15.05 -5.50 4.66
CA ILE A 313 -15.15 -4.85 5.97
C ILE A 313 -16.34 -3.89 5.98
N ASP A 314 -17.12 -3.92 7.06
CA ASP A 314 -18.29 -3.06 7.19
C ASP A 314 -17.90 -1.61 7.45
N GLY A 315 -18.64 -0.69 6.81
CA GLY A 315 -18.36 0.74 6.85
C GLY A 315 -17.25 1.23 5.93
N ILE A 316 -16.61 0.35 5.14
CA ILE A 316 -15.72 0.74 4.04
C ILE A 316 -16.51 0.72 2.74
N ASP A 317 -16.78 1.91 2.19
CA ASP A 317 -17.36 2.06 0.85
C ASP A 317 -16.25 2.10 -0.21
N PHE A 318 -16.66 2.08 -1.50
CA PHE A 318 -15.74 2.14 -2.63
C PHE A 318 -14.79 3.37 -2.57
N LEU A 319 -15.28 4.53 -2.14
CA LEU A 319 -14.45 5.74 -2.05
C LEU A 319 -13.48 5.68 -0.86
N THR A 320 -13.92 5.15 0.29
CA THR A 320 -13.05 4.91 1.43
C THR A 320 -11.95 3.91 1.09
N ARG A 321 -12.30 2.81 0.40
CA ARG A 321 -11.34 1.83 -0.11
C ARG A 321 -10.29 2.50 -0.98
N PHE A 322 -10.69 3.35 -1.93
CA PHE A 322 -9.74 4.04 -2.80
C PHE A 322 -8.76 4.91 -2.00
N ARG A 323 -9.23 5.62 -0.95
CA ARG A 323 -8.36 6.41 -0.07
C ARG A 323 -7.40 5.56 0.77
N LEU A 324 -7.86 4.39 1.23
CA LEU A 324 -7.00 3.43 1.95
C LEU A 324 -5.94 2.84 1.01
N GLU A 325 -6.30 2.55 -0.24
CA GLU A 325 -5.37 2.10 -1.28
C GLU A 325 -4.32 3.20 -1.58
N GLU A 326 -4.72 4.47 -1.61
CA GLU A 326 -3.79 5.61 -1.71
C GLU A 326 -2.82 5.69 -0.51
N CYS A 327 -3.24 5.25 0.68
CA CYS A 327 -2.38 5.11 1.86
C CYS A 327 -1.55 3.81 1.87
N GLY A 328 -1.56 3.05 0.77
CA GLY A 328 -0.79 1.81 0.66
C GLY A 328 -1.44 0.61 1.36
N ILE A 329 -2.69 0.73 1.79
CA ILE A 329 -3.47 -0.36 2.39
C ILE A 329 -4.41 -0.89 1.31
N SER A 330 -4.01 -1.99 0.66
CA SER A 330 -4.78 -2.60 -0.43
C SER A 330 -5.72 -3.71 0.00
N ASP A 331 -5.49 -4.26 1.19
CA ASP A 331 -6.03 -5.55 1.58
C ASP A 331 -6.30 -5.65 3.08
N VAL A 332 -7.16 -6.61 3.42
CA VAL A 332 -7.59 -6.83 4.81
C VAL A 332 -6.42 -7.24 5.69
N GLN A 333 -5.44 -8.01 5.17
CA GLN A 333 -4.27 -8.41 5.95
C GLN A 333 -3.38 -7.21 6.33
N SER A 334 -3.15 -6.31 5.39
CA SER A 334 -2.43 -5.06 5.61
C SER A 334 -3.18 -4.16 6.59
N LEU A 335 -4.51 -4.10 6.50
CA LEU A 335 -5.33 -3.32 7.45
C LEU A 335 -5.29 -3.91 8.87
N ALA A 336 -5.37 -5.24 9.01
CA ALA A 336 -5.39 -5.93 10.30
C ALA A 336 -4.11 -5.72 11.14
N THR A 337 -2.98 -5.54 10.47
CA THR A 337 -1.67 -5.34 11.10
C THR A 337 -1.30 -3.86 11.30
N TYR A 338 -2.10 -2.95 10.74
CA TYR A 338 -1.83 -1.53 10.73
C TYR A 338 -1.98 -0.87 12.12
N ASN A 339 -1.26 0.21 12.37
CA ASN A 339 -1.37 0.97 13.63
C ASN A 339 -2.59 1.91 13.58
N PRO A 340 -3.58 1.80 14.48
CA PRO A 340 -4.77 2.65 14.49
C PRO A 340 -4.44 4.15 14.60
N ILE A 341 -3.45 4.52 15.44
CA ILE A 341 -3.03 5.92 15.60
C ILE A 341 -2.45 6.44 14.29
N MET A 342 -1.61 5.64 13.63
CA MET A 342 -1.07 6.01 12.33
C MET A 342 -2.19 6.20 11.31
N LEU A 343 -3.19 5.31 11.30
CA LEU A 343 -4.27 5.36 10.32
C LEU A 343 -5.07 6.64 10.50
N HIS A 344 -5.38 7.00 11.74
CA HIS A 344 -6.05 8.25 12.09
C HIS A 344 -5.28 9.51 11.68
N ILE A 345 -3.94 9.48 11.72
CA ILE A 345 -3.10 10.63 11.34
C ILE A 345 -2.90 10.72 9.83
N GLU A 346 -2.82 9.58 9.13
CA GLU A 346 -2.60 9.53 7.69
C GLU A 346 -3.89 9.79 6.89
N THR A 347 -5.04 9.45 7.46
CA THR A 347 -6.36 9.52 6.81
C THR A 347 -7.29 10.53 7.49
N PRO A 348 -8.40 10.93 6.85
CA PRO A 348 -9.40 11.80 7.49
C PRO A 348 -10.35 11.04 8.45
N PHE A 349 -10.12 9.75 8.71
CA PHE A 349 -11.04 8.91 9.49
C PHE A 349 -10.81 9.07 10.99
N GLY A 350 -11.89 9.03 11.78
CA GLY A 350 -11.82 9.17 13.23
C GLY A 350 -11.18 7.95 13.91
N ILE A 351 -10.58 8.15 15.09
CA ILE A 351 -9.88 7.06 15.80
C ILE A 351 -10.79 5.86 16.07
N TYR A 352 -12.04 6.08 16.50
CA TYR A 352 -13.01 5.02 16.75
C TYR A 352 -13.33 4.19 15.51
N GLN A 353 -13.51 4.85 14.37
CA GLN A 353 -13.74 4.21 13.08
C GLN A 353 -12.53 3.39 12.64
N THR A 354 -11.31 3.90 12.84
CA THR A 354 -10.09 3.17 12.51
C THR A 354 -9.87 1.93 13.39
N VAL A 355 -10.14 2.03 14.70
CA VAL A 355 -10.05 0.89 15.62
C VAL A 355 -11.06 -0.18 15.23
N ASP A 356 -12.28 0.23 14.92
CA ASP A 356 -13.35 -0.66 14.48
C ASP A 356 -12.99 -1.43 13.19
N TRP A 357 -12.55 -0.73 12.14
CA TRP A 357 -12.14 -1.38 10.89
C TRP A 357 -10.96 -2.34 11.08
N ILE A 358 -9.98 -1.99 11.90
CA ILE A 358 -8.83 -2.86 12.18
C ILE A 358 -9.29 -4.09 12.98
N ALA A 359 -10.21 -3.93 13.94
CA ALA A 359 -10.76 -5.04 14.72
C ALA A 359 -11.56 -6.03 13.85
N GLN A 360 -12.33 -5.52 12.87
CA GLN A 360 -13.01 -6.35 11.86
C GLN A 360 -12.01 -7.06 10.94
N ALA A 361 -10.97 -6.34 10.50
CA ALA A 361 -9.93 -6.91 9.64
C ALA A 361 -9.15 -8.04 10.34
N GLN A 362 -8.80 -7.85 11.61
CA GLN A 362 -8.16 -8.88 12.44
C GLN A 362 -9.04 -10.11 12.58
N LEU A 363 -10.34 -9.94 12.87
CA LEU A 363 -11.29 -11.04 12.92
C LEU A 363 -11.31 -11.80 11.58
N CYS A 364 -11.45 -11.08 10.47
CA CYS A 364 -11.45 -11.66 9.13
C CYS A 364 -10.15 -12.42 8.79
N CYS A 365 -8.98 -11.92 9.23
CA CYS A 365 -7.71 -12.60 9.01
C CYS A 365 -7.58 -13.90 9.81
N VAL A 366 -8.09 -13.93 11.05
CA VAL A 366 -8.01 -15.11 11.93
C VAL A 366 -8.99 -16.20 11.49
N VAL A 367 -10.26 -15.85 11.25
CA VAL A 367 -11.31 -16.85 10.96
C VAL A 367 -11.46 -17.16 9.48
N GLY A 368 -10.98 -16.26 8.61
CA GLY A 368 -11.19 -16.32 7.15
C GLY A 368 -12.51 -15.69 6.71
N LEU A 369 -12.57 -15.30 5.42
CA LEU A 369 -13.69 -14.53 4.86
C LEU A 369 -15.06 -15.20 5.05
N ASP A 370 -15.17 -16.49 4.73
CA ASP A 370 -16.45 -17.21 4.80
C ASP A 370 -17.03 -17.23 6.23
N ARG A 371 -16.18 -17.54 7.22
CA ARG A 371 -16.58 -17.60 8.64
C ARG A 371 -16.85 -16.21 9.19
N PHE A 372 -16.09 -15.21 8.77
CA PHE A 372 -16.31 -13.82 9.14
C PHE A 372 -17.69 -13.32 8.68
N LEU A 373 -18.07 -13.61 7.44
CA LEU A 373 -19.39 -13.25 6.93
C LEU A 373 -20.53 -13.97 7.67
N LEU A 374 -20.32 -15.21 8.11
CA LEU A 374 -21.28 -15.94 8.95
C LEU A 374 -21.38 -15.33 10.36
N LEU A 375 -20.26 -15.04 11.03
CA LEU A 375 -20.24 -14.39 12.34
C LEU A 375 -20.94 -13.03 12.31
N ARG A 376 -20.79 -12.29 11.21
CA ARG A 376 -21.49 -11.02 11.00
C ARG A 376 -23.01 -11.18 10.98
N GLN A 377 -23.55 -12.29 10.47
CA GLN A 377 -25.00 -12.57 10.53
C GLN A 377 -25.49 -12.84 11.96
N PHE A 378 -24.59 -13.24 12.87
CA PHE A 378 -24.85 -13.39 14.29
C PHE A 378 -24.54 -12.12 15.10
N ASN A 379 -24.42 -10.96 14.46
CA ASN A 379 -24.09 -9.67 15.07
C ASN A 379 -22.70 -9.61 15.73
N VAL A 380 -21.80 -10.56 15.43
CA VAL A 380 -20.39 -10.49 15.84
C VAL A 380 -19.61 -9.84 14.71
N ARG A 381 -19.24 -8.56 14.89
CA ARG A 381 -18.60 -7.75 13.86
C ARG A 381 -17.10 -7.63 14.06
N THR A 382 -16.66 -7.41 15.29
CA THR A 382 -15.25 -7.18 15.63
C THR A 382 -14.64 -8.33 16.43
N ILE A 383 -13.31 -8.38 16.49
CA ILE A 383 -12.61 -9.33 17.36
C ILE A 383 -12.95 -9.12 18.85
N PHE A 384 -13.26 -7.89 19.25
CA PHE A 384 -13.71 -7.58 20.61
C PHE A 384 -15.12 -8.08 20.90
N ASP A 385 -16.02 -8.03 19.91
CA ASP A 385 -17.37 -8.60 20.05
C ASP A 385 -17.29 -10.12 20.20
N LEU A 386 -16.42 -10.78 19.41
CA LEU A 386 -16.21 -12.22 19.53
C LEU A 386 -15.63 -12.58 20.91
N GLU A 387 -14.61 -11.84 21.36
CA GLU A 387 -14.05 -12.06 22.68
C GLU A 387 -15.08 -11.85 23.78
N ARG A 388 -15.85 -10.76 23.73
CA ARG A 388 -16.88 -10.46 24.73
C ARG A 388 -18.03 -11.48 24.70
N ALA A 389 -18.35 -12.03 23.54
CA ALA A 389 -19.36 -13.07 23.41
C ALA A 389 -18.92 -14.39 24.08
N LEU A 390 -17.62 -14.71 24.02
CA LEU A 390 -17.07 -15.97 24.52
C LEU A 390 -16.47 -15.89 25.94
N LYS A 391 -16.07 -14.69 26.40
CA LYS A 391 -15.47 -14.45 27.73
C LYS A 391 -16.41 -13.71 28.67
N GLN A 392 -17.65 -14.17 28.79
CA GLN A 392 -18.57 -13.62 29.78
C GLN A 392 -18.15 -14.09 31.18
N ASN A 393 -17.86 -13.16 32.10
CA ASN A 393 -17.51 -13.47 33.49
C ASN A 393 -18.66 -14.27 34.13
N ARG A 394 -18.39 -15.52 34.48
CA ARG A 394 -19.32 -16.44 35.16
C ARG A 394 -19.51 -16.13 36.65
N ASP A 395 -19.00 -14.99 37.12
CA ASP A 395 -18.82 -14.73 38.54
C ASP A 395 -20.13 -14.38 39.28
N THR A 396 -21.25 -14.12 38.59
CA THR A 396 -22.47 -13.60 39.24
C THR A 396 -23.81 -14.29 38.96
N ASP A 397 -23.91 -15.20 37.99
CA ASP A 397 -25.24 -15.48 37.42
C ASP A 397 -25.81 -16.87 37.76
N THR A 398 -27.14 -16.97 37.71
CA THR A 398 -27.89 -18.16 38.12
C THR A 398 -27.57 -19.38 37.23
N THR A 399 -27.72 -20.61 37.72
CA THR A 399 -27.48 -21.86 36.94
C THR A 399 -28.23 -21.98 35.61
N THR A 400 -29.21 -21.10 35.36
CA THR A 400 -29.93 -20.93 34.09
C THR A 400 -29.14 -20.13 33.05
N ASP A 401 -28.36 -19.14 33.49
CA ASP A 401 -27.57 -18.26 32.63
C ASP A 401 -26.33 -18.99 32.12
N ASP A 402 -25.69 -19.79 32.97
CA ASP A 402 -24.58 -20.68 32.57
C ASP A 402 -24.98 -21.62 31.42
N LYS A 403 -26.18 -22.19 31.48
CA LYS A 403 -26.71 -23.07 30.42
C LYS A 403 -26.99 -22.31 29.12
N ALA A 404 -27.38 -21.04 29.20
CA ALA A 404 -27.58 -20.21 28.03
C ALA A 404 -26.24 -19.86 27.38
N ILE A 405 -25.24 -19.51 28.19
CA ILE A 405 -23.86 -19.23 27.74
C ILE A 405 -23.27 -20.45 27.03
N ASP A 406 -23.34 -21.64 27.64
CA ASP A 406 -22.85 -22.89 27.04
C ASP A 406 -23.52 -23.18 25.68
N ALA A 407 -24.81 -22.85 25.55
CA ALA A 407 -25.54 -23.04 24.29
C ALA A 407 -25.06 -22.07 23.19
N PHE A 408 -24.77 -20.81 23.53
CA PHE A 408 -24.22 -19.83 22.61
C PHE A 408 -22.78 -20.16 22.20
N ASP A 409 -21.93 -20.58 23.14
CA ASP A 409 -20.56 -21.02 22.86
C ASP A 409 -20.54 -22.16 21.83
N ARG A 410 -21.49 -23.09 21.95
CA ARG A 410 -21.63 -24.20 20.99
C ARG A 410 -22.05 -23.73 19.60
N ILE A 411 -22.90 -22.70 19.50
CA ILE A 411 -23.28 -22.11 18.21
C ILE A 411 -22.06 -21.46 17.58
N TYR A 412 -21.28 -20.68 18.32
CA TYR A 412 -20.06 -20.06 17.82
C TYR A 412 -18.99 -21.10 17.45
N ALA A 413 -18.84 -22.17 18.22
CA ALA A 413 -17.97 -23.30 17.90
C ALA A 413 -18.31 -23.92 16.54
N ALA A 414 -19.59 -24.10 16.26
CA ALA A 414 -20.05 -24.66 14.98
C ALA A 414 -19.69 -23.75 13.80
N VAL A 415 -19.74 -22.43 13.97
CA VAL A 415 -19.33 -21.46 12.94
C VAL A 415 -17.80 -21.45 12.77
N LEU A 416 -17.04 -21.44 13.87
CA LEU A 416 -15.58 -21.39 13.84
C LEU A 416 -14.95 -22.65 13.26
N LEU A 417 -15.57 -23.82 13.46
CA LEU A 417 -15.11 -25.10 12.93
C LEU A 417 -15.77 -25.48 11.61
N ALA A 418 -16.58 -24.61 11.00
CA ALA A 418 -17.21 -24.90 9.73
C ALA A 418 -16.17 -25.16 8.62
N PRO A 419 -16.34 -26.21 7.79
CA PRO A 419 -15.43 -26.47 6.67
C PRO A 419 -15.57 -25.36 5.62
N THR A 420 -14.46 -24.74 5.23
CA THR A 420 -14.45 -23.65 4.25
C THR A 420 -14.03 -24.15 2.86
N GLY A 421 -14.39 -23.38 1.83
CA GLY A 421 -13.95 -23.65 0.46
C GLY A 421 -12.42 -23.77 0.36
N PRO A 422 -11.64 -22.79 0.84
CA PRO A 422 -10.18 -22.84 0.81
C PRO A 422 -9.61 -24.08 1.50
N MET A 423 -10.13 -24.48 2.65
CA MET A 423 -9.65 -25.66 3.38
C MET A 423 -9.78 -26.95 2.55
N LYS A 424 -10.93 -27.13 1.89
CA LYS A 424 -11.17 -28.29 1.01
C LYS A 424 -10.24 -28.30 -0.21
N HIS A 425 -10.12 -27.18 -0.91
CA HIS A 425 -9.32 -27.11 -2.14
C HIS A 425 -7.81 -27.16 -1.87
N VAL A 426 -7.35 -26.58 -0.74
CA VAL A 426 -5.96 -26.73 -0.29
C VAL A 426 -5.66 -28.19 -0.02
N GLN A 427 -6.57 -28.95 0.59
CA GLN A 427 -6.37 -30.39 0.79
C GLN A 427 -6.32 -31.16 -0.53
N GLU A 428 -7.18 -30.85 -1.50
CA GLU A 428 -7.20 -31.55 -2.79
C GLU A 428 -5.90 -31.35 -3.60
N LYS A 429 -5.26 -30.19 -3.47
CA LYS A 429 -4.05 -29.84 -4.23
C LYS A 429 -2.74 -29.98 -3.44
N SER A 430 -2.82 -29.95 -2.12
CA SER A 430 -1.68 -30.21 -1.24
C SER A 430 -1.42 -31.71 -1.11
N THR A 431 -0.18 -32.07 -0.83
CA THR A 431 0.17 -33.44 -0.42
C THR A 431 -0.15 -33.70 1.05
N ALA A 432 -0.51 -32.67 1.81
CA ALA A 432 -0.86 -32.79 3.23
C ALA A 432 -2.31 -33.21 3.42
N LYS A 433 -2.55 -34.21 4.29
CA LYS A 433 -3.89 -34.67 4.66
C LYS A 433 -4.15 -34.50 6.15
N PHE A 434 -5.42 -34.37 6.53
CA PHE A 434 -5.83 -34.36 7.92
C PHE A 434 -5.81 -35.76 8.51
N LEU A 435 -5.50 -35.84 9.79
CA LEU A 435 -5.33 -37.09 10.53
C LEU A 435 -6.25 -37.10 11.76
N ILE A 436 -6.96 -38.21 11.97
CA ILE A 436 -7.85 -38.43 13.13
C ILE A 436 -7.46 -39.75 13.82
N PRO A 437 -7.52 -39.84 15.16
CA PRO A 437 -7.41 -41.12 15.85
C PRO A 437 -8.60 -42.05 15.54
N GLY A 438 -8.33 -43.21 14.96
CA GLY A 438 -9.32 -44.26 14.70
C GLY A 438 -9.66 -45.09 15.96
N ALA A 439 -10.73 -45.89 15.87
CA ALA A 439 -11.30 -46.65 16.98
C ALA A 439 -10.32 -47.60 17.70
N ASP A 440 -9.25 -48.04 17.02
CA ASP A 440 -8.23 -48.96 17.54
C ASP A 440 -6.89 -48.28 17.86
N GLY A 441 -6.86 -46.94 17.94
CA GLY A 441 -5.63 -46.17 18.12
C GLY A 441 -4.77 -45.99 16.85
N GLN A 442 -5.25 -46.47 15.69
CA GLN A 442 -4.62 -46.22 14.40
C GLN A 442 -4.98 -44.84 13.85
N ILE A 443 -4.01 -44.10 13.31
CA ILE A 443 -4.24 -42.78 12.72
C ILE A 443 -4.86 -42.95 11.33
N LYS A 444 -6.03 -42.33 11.10
CA LYS A 444 -6.76 -42.35 9.81
C LYS A 444 -6.60 -41.03 9.07
N GLU A 445 -6.29 -41.09 7.78
CA GLU A 445 -6.34 -39.94 6.87
C GLU A 445 -7.79 -39.61 6.49
N VAL A 446 -8.18 -38.34 6.61
CA VAL A 446 -9.56 -37.89 6.39
C VAL A 446 -9.65 -36.59 5.58
N ASP A 447 -10.83 -36.34 5.00
CA ASP A 447 -11.15 -35.10 4.28
C ASP A 447 -11.50 -33.94 5.24
N ALA A 448 -11.44 -32.70 4.75
CA ALA A 448 -11.64 -31.47 5.51
C ALA A 448 -13.01 -31.44 6.21
N ARG A 449 -14.03 -31.97 5.54
CA ARG A 449 -15.38 -32.08 6.10
C ARG A 449 -15.43 -33.07 7.27
N GLU A 450 -14.85 -34.24 7.09
CA GLU A 450 -14.80 -35.28 8.14
C GLU A 450 -14.01 -34.79 9.34
N PHE A 451 -12.89 -34.10 9.11
CA PHE A 451 -12.11 -33.45 10.14
C PHE A 451 -12.91 -32.40 10.92
N SER A 452 -13.64 -31.53 10.23
CA SER A 452 -14.45 -30.49 10.86
C SER A 452 -15.57 -31.06 11.73
N ILE A 453 -16.25 -32.11 11.24
CA ILE A 453 -17.30 -32.81 12.00
C ILE A 453 -16.68 -33.47 13.24
N TRP A 454 -15.57 -34.20 13.08
CA TRP A 454 -14.89 -34.84 14.19
C TRP A 454 -14.46 -33.82 15.26
N ALA A 455 -13.80 -32.74 14.86
CA ALA A 455 -13.35 -31.69 15.78
C ALA A 455 -14.51 -31.10 16.58
N LEU A 456 -15.63 -30.78 15.91
CA LEU A 456 -16.82 -30.26 16.59
C LEU A 456 -17.44 -31.30 17.54
N THR A 457 -17.48 -32.58 17.15
CA THR A 457 -18.02 -33.65 18.01
C THR A 457 -17.15 -33.90 19.25
N THR A 458 -15.83 -33.88 19.10
CA THR A 458 -14.87 -34.05 20.21
C THR A 458 -14.96 -32.90 21.19
N ILE A 459 -15.09 -31.66 20.69
CA ILE A 459 -15.24 -30.48 21.54
C ILE A 459 -16.64 -30.44 22.19
N SER A 460 -17.67 -30.97 21.53
CA SER A 460 -19.06 -30.97 22.02
C SER A 460 -19.45 -32.20 22.86
N GLU A 461 -18.51 -33.00 23.36
CA GLU A 461 -18.82 -34.20 24.17
C GLU A 461 -19.57 -33.85 25.46
N THR A 462 -19.17 -32.76 26.13
CA THR A 462 -19.93 -32.15 27.23
C THR A 462 -20.08 -30.64 27.01
N PRO A 463 -21.16 -30.00 27.50
CA PRO A 463 -21.34 -28.54 27.37
C PRO A 463 -20.16 -27.76 27.98
N GLU A 464 -19.71 -28.19 29.15
CA GLU A 464 -18.59 -27.60 29.89
C GLU A 464 -17.25 -27.70 29.14
N MET A 465 -17.01 -28.84 28.46
CA MET A 465 -15.81 -29.02 27.63
C MET A 465 -15.85 -28.15 26.38
N SER A 466 -17.04 -27.98 25.78
CA SER A 466 -17.22 -27.09 24.63
C SER A 466 -16.90 -25.65 24.99
N SER A 467 -17.45 -25.15 26.09
CA SER A 467 -17.19 -23.79 26.56
C SER A 467 -15.70 -23.59 26.87
N ARG A 468 -15.07 -24.49 27.65
CA ARG A 468 -13.62 -24.41 27.95
C ARG A 468 -12.71 -24.46 26.72
N ALA A 469 -13.03 -25.33 25.75
CA ALA A 469 -12.23 -25.44 24.53
C ALA A 469 -12.32 -24.17 23.67
N ILE A 470 -13.50 -23.53 23.65
CA ILE A 470 -13.73 -22.28 22.91
C ILE A 470 -13.12 -21.09 23.64
N GLU A 471 -13.22 -21.01 24.96
CA GLU A 471 -12.48 -20.05 25.78
C GLU A 471 -10.97 -20.18 25.51
N HIS A 472 -10.44 -21.41 25.49
CA HIS A 472 -9.02 -21.65 25.18
C HIS A 472 -8.65 -21.22 23.75
N LEU A 473 -9.51 -21.51 22.76
CA LEU A 473 -9.31 -21.03 21.39
C LEU A 473 -9.31 -19.50 21.32
N MET A 474 -10.21 -18.85 22.07
CA MET A 474 -10.31 -17.40 22.14
C MET A 474 -9.14 -16.77 22.91
N ASP A 475 -8.60 -17.43 23.93
CA ASP A 475 -7.35 -17.01 24.57
C ASP A 475 -6.20 -17.07 23.58
N TRP A 476 -6.11 -18.13 22.78
CA TRP A 476 -5.07 -18.25 21.76
C TRP A 476 -5.18 -17.19 20.66
N ILE A 477 -6.40 -16.92 20.18
CA ILE A 477 -6.66 -15.84 19.21
C ILE A 477 -6.39 -14.47 19.85
N GLY A 478 -6.82 -14.27 21.10
CA GLY A 478 -6.62 -13.04 21.86
C GLY A 478 -5.16 -12.78 22.21
N ASP A 479 -4.34 -13.83 22.20
CA ASP A 479 -2.90 -13.77 22.44
C ASP A 479 -2.08 -13.32 21.23
N ASP A 480 -2.71 -13.19 20.05
CA ASP A 480 -2.08 -12.61 18.88
C ASP A 480 -1.54 -11.20 19.17
N LEU A 481 -0.33 -10.92 18.67
CA LEU A 481 0.37 -9.66 18.94
C LEU A 481 -0.43 -8.44 18.48
N HIS A 482 -1.09 -8.52 17.33
CA HIS A 482 -1.87 -7.42 16.76
C HIS A 482 -3.16 -7.20 17.53
N VAL A 483 -3.81 -8.27 18.00
CA VAL A 483 -5.02 -8.21 18.85
C VAL A 483 -4.69 -7.64 20.23
N ARG A 484 -3.63 -8.12 20.89
CA ARG A 484 -3.15 -7.60 22.19
C ARG A 484 -2.83 -6.11 22.11
N ARG A 485 -2.15 -5.70 21.06
CA ARG A 485 -1.79 -4.29 20.82
C ARG A 485 -3.04 -3.43 20.64
N LEU A 486 -4.00 -3.87 19.83
CA LEU A 486 -5.25 -3.15 19.61
C LEU A 486 -6.07 -3.05 20.90
N ARG A 487 -6.13 -4.14 21.69
CA ARG A 487 -6.82 -4.17 22.99
C ARG A 487 -6.20 -3.21 23.99
N ARG A 488 -4.86 -3.20 24.14
CA ARG A 488 -4.18 -2.26 25.04
C ARG A 488 -4.53 -0.82 24.70
N LEU A 489 -4.47 -0.49 23.41
CA LEU A 489 -4.80 0.85 22.93
C LEU A 489 -6.27 1.21 23.15
N TRP A 490 -7.18 0.25 22.91
CA TRP A 490 -8.60 0.45 23.17
C TRP A 490 -8.89 0.68 24.65
N ASN A 491 -8.25 -0.09 25.54
CA ASN A 491 -8.40 0.06 27.00
C ASN A 491 -7.93 1.44 27.47
N GLU A 492 -6.82 1.93 26.92
CA GLU A 492 -6.31 3.28 27.19
C GLU A 492 -7.34 4.35 26.78
N ILE A 493 -7.88 4.27 25.57
CA ILE A 493 -8.92 5.18 25.08
C ILE A 493 -10.19 5.07 25.94
N SER A 494 -10.64 3.85 26.23
CA SER A 494 -11.87 3.56 26.98
C SER A 494 -11.81 4.09 28.41
N SER A 495 -10.68 3.91 29.11
CA SER A 495 -10.46 4.43 30.46
C SER A 495 -10.66 5.96 30.55
N ARG A 496 -10.37 6.69 29.47
CA ARG A 496 -10.51 8.15 29.39
C ARG A 496 -11.93 8.60 29.06
N LEU A 497 -12.74 7.75 28.43
CA LEU A 497 -14.16 8.04 28.18
C LEU A 497 -14.99 8.07 29.48
N GLY A 498 -14.46 7.50 30.57
CA GLY A 498 -15.08 7.51 31.90
C GLY A 498 -16.11 6.40 32.10
N GLN A 499 -16.66 6.26 33.31
CA GLN A 499 -17.58 5.16 33.63
C GLN A 499 -18.89 5.19 32.83
N MET A 500 -19.32 6.37 32.38
CA MET A 500 -20.53 6.53 31.57
C MET A 500 -20.42 5.94 30.16
N SER A 501 -19.22 5.51 29.71
CA SER A 501 -19.06 4.83 28.42
C SER A 501 -19.18 3.31 28.51
N LEU A 502 -19.23 2.73 29.72
CA LEU A 502 -19.31 1.27 29.91
C LEU A 502 -20.71 0.75 29.65
N GLU A 503 -21.73 1.52 30.04
CA GLU A 503 -23.13 1.16 29.93
C GLU A 503 -23.91 2.31 29.30
N LEU A 504 -24.87 1.97 28.45
CA LEU A 504 -25.85 2.95 28.01
C LEU A 504 -26.59 3.46 29.23
N THR A 505 -26.77 4.78 29.32
CA THR A 505 -27.60 5.38 30.38
C THR A 505 -28.96 4.69 30.34
N PRO A 506 -29.39 4.04 31.44
CA PRO A 506 -30.60 3.25 31.41
C PRO A 506 -31.82 4.16 31.16
N ASP A 507 -32.82 3.66 30.43
CA ASP A 507 -33.97 4.45 29.94
C ASP A 507 -34.72 5.20 31.06
N ASN A 508 -34.66 4.67 32.28
CA ASN A 508 -35.24 5.26 33.48
C ASN A 508 -34.52 6.54 33.96
N GLU A 509 -33.23 6.69 33.66
CA GLU A 509 -32.43 7.88 33.98
C GLU A 509 -32.54 8.96 32.90
N ILE A 510 -32.72 8.59 31.63
CA ILE A 510 -32.88 9.52 30.51
C ILE A 510 -34.14 10.41 30.68
N GLY A 511 -35.20 9.87 31.29
CA GLY A 511 -36.44 10.60 31.55
C GLY A 511 -36.43 11.47 32.81
N ARG A 512 -35.44 11.33 33.69
CA ARG A 512 -35.31 12.18 34.88
C ARG A 512 -34.70 13.51 34.43
N LYS A 513 -35.56 14.50 34.15
CA LYS A 513 -35.15 15.91 34.13
C LYS A 513 -34.27 16.12 35.35
N THR A 514 -33.03 16.52 35.11
CA THR A 514 -32.08 16.96 36.13
C THR A 514 -32.84 17.81 37.13
N ALA A 515 -33.08 17.26 38.33
CA ALA A 515 -33.52 18.07 39.44
C ALA A 515 -32.46 19.16 39.56
N ALA A 516 -32.88 20.41 39.46
CA ALA A 516 -32.01 21.55 39.64
C ALA A 516 -31.19 21.32 40.92
N PRO A 517 -29.90 21.68 40.95
CA PRO A 517 -29.14 21.61 42.19
C PRO A 517 -29.91 22.43 43.23
N ASP A 518 -30.23 21.79 44.36
CA ASP A 518 -30.89 22.46 45.48
C ASP A 518 -30.08 23.71 45.84
N PRO A 519 -30.70 24.89 45.91
CA PRO A 519 -30.01 26.05 46.42
C PRO A 519 -29.90 25.90 47.94
N ALA A 520 -28.69 25.53 48.38
CA ALA A 520 -28.16 25.57 49.75
C ALA A 520 -28.63 24.48 50.73
N GLU A 521 -27.67 23.71 51.24
CA GLU A 521 -27.15 23.84 52.61
C GLU A 521 -25.69 23.39 52.69
#